data_AF-A0A9R1MHX5-F1
#
_entry.id   AF-A0A9R1MHX5-F1
#
_cell.length_a   1.000
_cell.length_b   1.000
_cell.length_c   1.000
_cell.angle_alpha   90.00
_cell.angle_beta   90.00
_cell.angle_gamma   90.00
#
_symmetry.space_group_name_H-M   'P 1'
#
loop_
_entity.id
_entity.type
_entity.pdbx_description
1 polymer ?
#
loop_
_entity_poly.entity_id
_entity_poly.type
_entity_poly.pdbx_seq_one_letter_code
_entity_poly.pdbx_strand_id
1 'polypeptide(L)' 'MDRSMKVFVVVFLLLVATGFQGAVQVALARDCRSQSKTFVGLCVSDTNCASVCLTEHFPGGKCDGYRRCFCTKDC' A
#
# COMPACT_ATOMS: atom_id res chain seq x y z
N MET A 1 -26.27 -11.11 44.52
CA MET A 1 -25.36 -10.51 43.53
C MET A 1 -25.23 -9.02 43.86
N ASP A 2 -24.26 -8.73 44.73
CA ASP A 2 -24.08 -7.43 45.39
C ASP A 2 -23.83 -6.31 44.38
N ARG A 3 -24.33 -5.09 44.66
CA ARG A 3 -24.16 -3.93 43.78
C ARG A 3 -22.69 -3.71 43.42
N SER A 4 -21.78 -3.93 44.37
CA SER A 4 -20.34 -3.86 44.14
C SER A 4 -19.85 -4.86 43.09
N MET A 5 -20.34 -6.10 43.10
CA MET A 5 -19.92 -7.11 42.13
C MET A 5 -20.37 -6.75 40.70
N LYS A 6 -21.56 -6.16 40.54
CA LYS A 6 -22.02 -5.67 39.24
C LYS A 6 -21.16 -4.52 38.70
N VAL A 7 -20.77 -3.59 39.58
CA VAL A 7 -19.88 -2.47 39.22
C VAL A 7 -18.51 -2.99 38.79
N PHE A 8 -17.93 -3.94 39.53
CA PHE A 8 -16.65 -4.57 39.16
C PHE A 8 -16.70 -5.24 37.79
N VAL A 9 -17.76 -6.00 37.50
CA VAL A 9 -17.95 -6.65 36.20
C VAL A 9 -18.05 -5.62 35.07
N VAL A 10 -18.82 -4.54 35.27
CA VAL A 10 -18.96 -3.47 34.27
C VAL A 10 -17.63 -2.78 34.02
N VAL A 11 -16.87 -2.43 35.07
CA VAL A 11 -15.55 -1.80 34.94
C VAL A 11 -14.56 -2.72 34.24
N PHE A 12 -14.56 -4.01 34.57
CA PHE A 12 -13.71 -5.00 33.92
C PHE A 12 -14.03 -5.16 32.42
N LEU A 13 -15.32 -5.21 32.06
CA LEU A 13 -15.75 -5.27 30.66
C LEU A 13 -15.34 -4.02 29.87
N LEU A 14 -15.43 -2.84 30.48
CA LEU A 14 -14.99 -1.59 29.86
C LEU A 14 -13.47 -1.59 29.59
N LEU A 15 -12.67 -2.07 30.55
CA LEU A 15 -11.21 -2.16 30.40
C LEU A 15 -10.80 -3.10 29.25
N VAL A 16 -11.46 -4.27 29.14
CA VAL A 16 -11.18 -5.25 28.08
C VAL A 16 -11.59 -4.71 26.70
N ALA A 17 -12.72 -3.99 26.62
CA ALA A 17 -13.19 -3.41 25.36
C ALA A 17 -12.24 -2.35 24.80
N THR A 18 -11.54 -1.60 25.65
CA THR A 18 -10.60 -0.56 25.24
C THR A 18 -9.17 -1.05 24.97
N GLY A 19 -8.81 -2.26 25.43
CA GLY A 19 -7.43 -2.78 25.34
C GLY A 19 -7.01 -3.29 23.95
N PHE A 20 -7.96 -3.54 23.04
CA PHE A 20 -7.70 -4.03 21.69
C PHE A 20 -7.56 -2.88 20.67
N GLN A 21 -6.70 -1.91 20.96
CA GLN A 21 -6.18 -1.00 19.93
C GLN A 21 -4.87 -1.57 19.39
N GLY A 22 -4.92 -2.80 18.88
CA GLY A 22 -3.83 -3.32 18.07
C GLY A 22 -3.66 -2.40 16.88
N ALA A 23 -2.50 -1.74 16.77
CA ALA A 23 -2.18 -0.93 15.61
C ALA A 23 -2.31 -1.83 14.37
N VAL A 24 -3.35 -1.61 13.57
CA VAL A 24 -3.47 -2.23 12.25
C VAL A 24 -2.33 -1.64 11.44
N GLN A 25 -1.20 -2.33 11.43
CA GLN A 25 -0.11 -2.03 10.54
C GLN A 25 -0.59 -2.38 9.14
N VAL A 26 -1.18 -1.39 8.46
CA VAL A 26 -1.45 -1.49 7.03
C VAL A 26 -0.09 -1.60 6.38
N ALA A 27 0.29 -2.81 5.97
CA ALA A 27 1.45 -3.02 5.13
C ALA A 27 1.18 -2.27 3.83
N LEU A 28 1.80 -1.11 3.66
CA LEU A 28 1.81 -0.41 2.38
C LEU A 28 2.46 -1.37 1.38
N ALA A 29 1.69 -1.83 0.39
CA ALA A 29 2.22 -2.60 -0.72
C ALA A 29 3.42 -1.84 -1.28
N ARG A 30 4.57 -2.52 -1.35
CA ARG A 30 5.81 -1.91 -1.82
C ARG A 30 5.90 -2.19 -3.31
N ASP A 31 5.87 -1.13 -4.12
CA ASP A 31 6.10 -1.28 -5.55
C ASP A 31 7.60 -1.32 -5.85
N CYS A 32 8.03 -2.38 -6.50
CA CYS A 32 9.36 -2.53 -7.07
C CYS A 32 9.40 -1.75 -8.39
N ARG A 33 10.40 -0.88 -8.56
CA ARG A 33 10.57 -0.04 -9.76
C ARG A 33 11.83 -0.43 -10.53
N SER A 34 11.71 -0.59 -11.84
CA SER A 34 12.84 -0.79 -12.77
C SER A 34 12.75 0.20 -13.91
N GLN A 35 13.86 0.84 -14.29
CA GLN A 35 13.86 1.69 -15.48
C GLN A 35 13.60 0.82 -16.73
N SER A 36 12.69 1.27 -17.59
CA SER A 36 12.41 0.60 -18.86
C SER A 36 13.64 0.61 -19.76
N LYS A 37 13.93 -0.52 -20.41
CA LYS A 37 15.06 -0.66 -21.34
C LYS A 37 14.68 -0.36 -22.79
N THR A 38 13.40 -0.45 -23.11
CA THR A 38 12.90 -0.31 -24.49
C THR A 38 12.21 1.03 -24.75
N PHE A 39 11.83 1.77 -23.69
CA PHE A 39 11.22 3.09 -23.83
C PHE A 39 12.22 4.12 -24.35
N VAL A 40 11.83 4.83 -25.42
CA VAL A 40 12.66 5.86 -26.07
C VAL A 40 11.87 7.15 -26.19
N GLY A 41 12.49 8.28 -25.81
CA GLY A 41 11.94 9.62 -25.98
C GLY A 41 11.44 10.26 -24.69
N LEU A 42 10.52 11.22 -24.83
CA LEU A 42 9.92 11.93 -23.70
C LEU A 42 8.77 11.11 -23.11
N CYS A 43 8.80 10.94 -21.79
CA CYS A 43 7.72 10.31 -21.03
C CYS A 43 6.74 11.41 -20.61
N VAL A 44 5.66 11.57 -21.37
CA VAL A 44 4.57 12.54 -21.11
C VAL A 44 3.24 11.88 -20.78
N SER A 45 3.17 10.55 -20.89
CA SER A 45 1.97 9.75 -20.66
C SER A 45 2.35 8.47 -19.91
N ASP A 46 1.85 8.35 -18.68
CA ASP A 46 2.00 7.14 -17.87
C ASP A 46 1.39 5.92 -18.56
N THR A 47 0.28 6.10 -19.29
CA THR A 47 -0.38 5.04 -20.05
C THR A 47 0.50 4.49 -21.18
N ASN A 48 1.25 5.36 -21.86
CA ASN A 48 2.22 4.93 -22.87
C ASN A 48 3.39 4.17 -22.22
N CYS A 49 3.95 4.72 -21.12
CA CYS A 49 4.98 4.04 -20.34
C CYS A 49 4.52 2.66 -19.85
N ALA A 50 3.32 2.55 -19.27
CA ALA A 50 2.75 1.29 -18.83
C ALA A 50 2.59 0.28 -19.97
N SER A 51 2.17 0.73 -21.16
CA SER A 51 2.05 -0.13 -22.36
C SER A 51 3.38 -0.72 -22.78
N VAL A 52 4.46 0.07 -22.75
CA VAL A 52 5.82 -0.43 -23.01
C VAL A 52 6.27 -1.40 -21.92
N CYS A 53 6.01 -1.07 -20.65
CA CYS A 53 6.35 -1.93 -19.52
C CYS A 53 5.66 -3.31 -19.56
N LEU A 54 4.45 -3.41 -20.13
CA LEU A 54 3.80 -4.70 -20.37
C LEU A 54 4.62 -5.60 -21.30
N THR A 55 5.28 -5.03 -22.32
CA THR A 55 6.18 -5.77 -23.22
C THR A 55 7.48 -6.20 -22.52
N GLU A 56 7.87 -5.47 -21.46
CA GLU A 56 9.02 -5.79 -20.61
C GLU A 56 8.67 -6.74 -19.46
N HIS A 57 7.48 -7.35 -19.47
CA HIS A 57 6.98 -8.28 -18.43
C HIS A 57 6.74 -7.61 -17.06
N PHE A 58 6.41 -6.32 -17.05
CA PHE A 58 5.94 -5.63 -15.86
C PHE A 58 4.44 -5.34 -15.96
N PRO A 59 3.69 -5.48 -14.86
CA PRO A 59 2.24 -5.24 -14.85
C PRO A 59 1.87 -3.75 -14.96
N GLY A 60 2.80 -2.82 -14.74
CA GLY A 60 2.55 -1.39 -14.89
C GLY A 60 3.81 -0.56 -15.11
N GLY A 61 3.63 0.75 -15.24
CA GLY A 61 4.72 1.71 -15.32
C GLY A 61 4.25 3.15 -15.18
N LYS A 62 5.17 4.04 -14.78
CA LYS A 62 4.93 5.48 -14.61
C LYS A 62 6.12 6.30 -15.08
N CYS A 63 5.84 7.49 -15.59
CA CYS A 63 6.86 8.47 -15.91
C CYS A 63 7.46 9.06 -14.63
N ASP A 64 8.79 9.10 -14.57
CA ASP A 64 9.53 9.84 -13.56
C ASP A 64 10.15 11.09 -14.22
N GLY A 65 9.48 12.22 -14.00
CA GLY A 65 9.71 13.44 -14.76
C GLY A 65 9.27 13.28 -16.22
N TYR A 66 9.95 13.98 -17.14
CA TYR A 66 9.55 14.04 -18.56
C TYR A 66 10.34 13.10 -19.48
N ARG A 67 11.29 12.32 -18.97
CA ARG A 67 12.24 11.56 -19.81
C ARG A 67 12.42 10.09 -19.41
N ARG A 68 12.06 9.71 -18.18
CA ARG A 68 12.30 8.36 -17.69
C ARG A 68 10.97 7.65 -17.51
N CYS A 69 10.86 6.46 -18.07
CA CYS A 69 9.78 5.53 -17.80
C CYS A 69 10.29 4.46 -16.82
N PHE A 70 9.58 4.28 -15.70
CA PHE A 70 9.85 3.24 -14.73
C PHE A 70 8.72 2.23 -14.72
N CYS A 71 9.05 0.98 -14.98
CA CYS A 71 8.14 -0.14 -14.85
C CYS A 71 7.98 -0.55 -13.39
N THR A 72 6.75 -0.85 -12.99
CA THR A 72 6.35 -1.14 -11.61
C THR A 72 5.76 -2.53 -11.51
N LYS A 73 6.07 -3.24 -10.44
CA LYS A 73 5.44 -4.51 -10.06
C LYS A 73 5.33 -4.59 -8.55
N ASP A 74 4.42 -5.41 -8.06
CA ASP A 74 4.39 -5.75 -6.64
C ASP A 74 5.73 -6.38 -6.23
N CYS A 75 6.30 -5.86 -5.13
CA CYS A 75 7.18 -6.62 -4.25
C CYS A 75 6.28 -7.34 -3.22
#